data_AF-A0AAU4J070-F1
#
_entry.id   AF-A0AAU4J070-F1
#
_cell.length_a   1.000
_cell.length_b   1.000
_cell.length_c   1.000
_cell.angle_alpha   90.00
_cell.angle_beta   90.00
_cell.angle_gamma   90.00
#
_symmetry.space_group_name_H-M   'P 1'
#
loop_
_entity.id
_entity.type
_entity.pdbx_description
1 polymer ?
#
loop_
_entity_poly.entity_id
_entity_poly.type
_entity_poly.pdbx_seq_one_letter_code
_entity_poly.pdbx_strand_id
1 'polypeptide(L)'
;MGMKTKIALGAVVGIAVIGALSANSDGGDGDAKSDSRTSAASGEQSGGAKSDGATSDGAKSGGASEAKPAEDKAAEKGSQADRFKAFVQKNGTATEKQAVSHVTKVQGAEEQNDILDTADVYTDFTGGIMGEGTGSAKLIASAFADWKDSDNGLVTVYDAEGEILGNGEF
;
A
#
# COMPACT_ATOMS: atom_id res chain seq x y z
N MET A 1 -40.78 5.25 28.50
CA MET A 1 -40.20 6.58 28.83
C MET A 1 -38.84 6.35 29.47
N GLY A 2 -37.82 7.07 29.00
CA GLY A 2 -36.48 7.12 29.61
C GLY A 2 -35.38 6.73 28.62
N MET A 3 -34.28 7.46 28.44
CA MET A 3 -33.90 8.82 28.81
C MET A 3 -32.83 9.23 27.77
N LYS A 4 -32.86 10.48 27.30
CA LYS A 4 -31.96 10.98 26.25
C LYS A 4 -30.68 11.50 26.90
N THR A 5 -29.52 10.92 26.59
CA THR A 5 -28.23 11.50 26.97
C THR A 5 -27.71 12.33 25.81
N LYS A 6 -27.80 13.66 25.95
CA LYS A 6 -26.95 14.65 25.27
C LYS A 6 -25.87 15.07 26.25
N ILE A 7 -24.73 15.57 25.76
CA ILE A 7 -23.60 16.34 26.38
C ILE A 7 -22.30 15.76 25.79
N ALA A 8 -21.33 16.51 25.27
CA ALA A 8 -21.19 17.94 25.05
C ALA A 8 -20.15 18.21 23.95
N LEU A 9 -20.36 19.33 23.27
CA LEU A 9 -19.48 19.95 22.29
C LEU A 9 -18.37 20.70 23.06
N GLY A 10 -17.12 20.25 22.95
CA GLY A 10 -15.94 20.93 23.49
C GLY A 10 -15.27 21.77 22.42
N ALA A 11 -15.13 23.08 22.68
CA ALA A 11 -14.66 24.09 21.74
C ALA A 11 -13.12 24.32 21.80
N VAL A 12 -12.52 24.43 20.62
CA VAL A 12 -11.47 25.35 20.09
C VAL A 12 -10.44 26.00 21.05
N VAL A 13 -9.15 25.98 20.65
CA VAL A 13 -8.22 27.12 20.41
C VAL A 13 -6.76 26.73 20.73
N GLY A 14 -5.84 26.99 19.79
CA GLY A 14 -4.40 27.11 20.07
C GLY A 14 -3.49 27.07 18.85
N ILE A 15 -3.35 28.19 18.13
CA ILE A 15 -2.32 28.39 17.10
C ILE A 15 -0.95 28.60 17.78
N ALA A 16 0.12 28.02 17.22
CA ALA A 16 1.48 28.55 17.35
C ALA A 16 2.23 28.39 16.02
N VAL A 17 2.63 29.53 15.43
CA VAL A 17 3.54 29.65 14.29
C VAL A 17 4.87 30.17 14.84
N ILE A 18 5.99 29.49 14.58
CA ILE A 18 7.40 29.97 14.47
C ILE A 18 8.15 28.79 13.81
N GLY A 19 8.91 28.82 12.72
CA GLY A 19 9.62 29.89 12.01
C GLY A 19 11.11 29.55 11.97
N ALA A 20 11.64 29.04 10.84
CA ALA A 20 13.07 29.10 10.50
C ALA A 20 13.29 28.83 8.99
N LEU A 21 13.50 29.91 8.23
CA LEU A 21 14.11 29.86 6.90
C LEU A 21 15.62 29.74 7.11
N SER A 22 16.22 28.63 6.67
CA SER A 22 17.68 28.49 6.59
C SER A 22 18.09 28.68 5.14
N ALA A 23 18.81 29.76 4.89
CA ALA A 23 19.50 30.00 3.64
C ALA A 23 20.80 29.19 3.63
N ASN A 24 20.93 28.25 2.70
CA ASN A 24 22.23 27.71 2.31
C ASN A 24 22.57 28.27 0.93
N SER A 25 23.52 29.19 0.93
CA SER A 25 24.36 29.49 -0.22
C SER A 25 25.46 28.43 -0.33
N ASP A 26 25.95 28.27 -1.55
CA ASP A 26 27.24 27.69 -1.95
C ASP A 26 27.28 26.20 -2.35
N GLY A 27 27.91 25.96 -3.51
CA GLY A 27 27.99 24.70 -4.25
C GLY A 27 27.30 24.86 -5.61
N GLY A 28 27.97 25.20 -6.72
CA GLY A 28 29.25 24.65 -7.18
C GLY A 28 28.93 23.60 -8.25
N ASP A 29 29.63 23.68 -9.39
CA ASP A 29 29.55 22.81 -10.57
C ASP A 29 28.38 23.13 -11.54
N GLY A 30 28.58 23.38 -12.82
CA GLY A 30 29.75 23.08 -13.65
C GLY A 30 29.37 22.32 -14.92
N ASP A 31 28.16 22.43 -15.46
CA ASP A 31 27.76 21.60 -16.59
C ASP A 31 28.02 22.25 -17.95
N ALA A 32 29.07 21.71 -18.54
CA ALA A 32 29.48 21.89 -19.91
C ALA A 32 28.37 21.49 -20.90
N LYS A 33 28.28 22.29 -21.96
CA LYS A 33 27.63 21.92 -23.21
C LYS A 33 28.12 20.56 -23.70
N SER A 34 27.21 19.72 -24.17
CA SER A 34 27.48 18.91 -25.35
C SER A 34 26.19 18.63 -26.11
N ASP A 35 26.17 19.26 -27.27
CA ASP A 35 25.27 19.08 -28.39
C ASP A 35 25.29 17.66 -28.98
N SER A 36 24.11 17.22 -29.39
CA SER A 36 23.83 16.63 -30.71
C SER A 36 24.13 15.15 -31.03
N ARG A 37 23.24 14.65 -31.92
CA ARG A 37 23.38 13.64 -32.99
C ARG A 37 22.90 12.23 -32.62
N THR A 38 21.73 11.78 -33.07
CA THR A 38 21.27 11.38 -34.42
C THR A 38 21.86 10.06 -34.94
N SER A 39 20.91 9.17 -35.28
CA SER A 39 20.92 8.17 -36.35
C SER A 39 21.70 6.84 -36.19
N ALA A 40 20.90 5.77 -36.08
CA ALA A 40 20.81 4.60 -36.97
C ALA A 40 22.08 3.83 -37.40
N ALA A 41 22.07 2.51 -37.21
CA ALA A 41 22.40 1.54 -38.26
C ALA A 41 21.97 0.10 -37.90
N SER A 42 21.63 -0.61 -38.96
CA SER A 42 20.97 -1.91 -39.09
C SER A 42 21.93 -3.11 -39.05
N GLY A 43 21.36 -4.33 -38.99
CA GLY A 43 22.00 -5.61 -39.35
C GLY A 43 21.47 -6.76 -38.47
N GLU A 44 20.40 -7.50 -38.82
CA GLU A 44 20.39 -8.71 -39.69
C GLU A 44 21.45 -9.76 -39.28
N GLN A 45 21.22 -11.07 -39.17
CA GLN A 45 20.09 -11.95 -39.51
C GLN A 45 20.43 -13.37 -38.99
N SER A 46 19.40 -14.19 -38.82
CA SER A 46 19.34 -15.63 -39.19
C SER A 46 19.76 -16.74 -38.21
N GLY A 47 18.74 -17.54 -37.87
CA GLY A 47 18.71 -18.98 -38.12
C GLY A 47 18.75 -19.86 -36.86
N GLY A 48 17.79 -20.75 -36.59
CA GLY A 48 16.61 -21.18 -37.32
C GLY A 48 15.93 -22.40 -36.66
N ALA A 49 14.66 -22.59 -37.04
CA ALA A 49 13.85 -23.82 -37.13
C ALA A 49 13.70 -24.76 -35.91
N LYS A 50 12.51 -24.94 -35.30
CA LYS A 50 11.17 -25.40 -35.77
C LYS A 50 11.01 -26.93 -35.80
N SER A 51 9.89 -27.36 -35.17
CA SER A 51 8.93 -28.43 -35.54
C SER A 51 8.60 -29.35 -34.36
N ASP A 52 7.39 -29.89 -34.20
CA ASP A 52 6.04 -29.63 -34.70
C ASP A 52 5.11 -30.63 -33.97
N GLY A 53 3.85 -30.22 -33.74
CA GLY A 53 2.65 -31.08 -33.67
C GLY A 53 2.42 -31.94 -32.41
N ALA A 54 1.20 -32.41 -32.10
CA ALA A 54 -0.18 -32.04 -32.46
C ALA A 54 -1.10 -32.90 -31.57
N THR A 55 -2.09 -32.25 -30.94
CA THR A 55 -3.49 -32.63 -30.61
C THR A 55 -3.91 -34.11 -30.50
N SER A 56 -4.58 -34.49 -29.39
CA SER A 56 -6.06 -34.70 -29.33
C SER A 56 -6.55 -35.54 -28.14
N ASP A 57 -7.60 -34.99 -27.49
CA ASP A 57 -8.81 -35.58 -26.89
C ASP A 57 -8.79 -36.75 -25.89
N GLY A 58 -9.62 -36.60 -24.83
CA GLY A 58 -10.41 -37.73 -24.30
C GLY A 58 -10.69 -37.85 -22.80
N ALA A 59 -11.56 -36.98 -22.26
CA ALA A 59 -12.64 -37.25 -21.29
C ALA A 59 -12.44 -38.09 -19.99
N LYS A 60 -12.69 -37.38 -18.86
CA LYS A 60 -13.69 -37.66 -17.79
C LYS A 60 -13.48 -38.79 -16.76
N SER A 61 -13.35 -38.38 -15.49
CA SER A 61 -14.04 -38.85 -14.25
C SER A 61 -13.05 -38.75 -13.08
N GLY A 62 -13.34 -38.23 -11.89
CA GLY A 62 -14.60 -37.86 -11.27
C GLY A 62 -14.31 -36.96 -10.05
N GLY A 63 -15.37 -36.30 -9.59
CA GLY A 63 -15.31 -35.25 -8.58
C GLY A 63 -14.80 -35.72 -7.21
N ALA A 64 -14.00 -34.86 -6.60
CA ALA A 64 -13.90 -34.73 -5.16
C ALA A 64 -14.18 -33.26 -4.84
N SER A 65 -15.23 -33.07 -4.05
CA SER A 65 -15.89 -31.83 -3.69
C SER A 65 -14.96 -30.64 -3.46
N GLU A 66 -15.08 -29.65 -4.35
CA GLU A 66 -14.72 -28.26 -4.08
C GLU A 66 -15.57 -27.75 -2.91
N ALA A 67 -15.07 -27.92 -1.68
CA ALA A 67 -15.41 -27.01 -0.60
C ALA A 67 -14.69 -25.68 -0.88
N LYS A 68 -15.27 -24.88 -1.79
CA LYS A 68 -14.90 -23.49 -2.00
C LYS A 68 -15.08 -22.77 -0.66
N PRO A 69 -14.05 -22.14 -0.06
CA PRO A 69 -14.22 -21.48 1.22
C PRO A 69 -15.27 -20.37 1.08
N ALA A 70 -16.26 -20.38 1.95
CA ALA A 70 -17.28 -19.34 2.07
C ALA A 70 -16.73 -18.02 2.66
N GLU A 71 -15.43 -17.77 2.53
CA GLU A 71 -14.72 -16.63 3.12
C GLU A 71 -14.70 -15.41 2.19
N ASP A 72 -14.80 -15.62 0.86
CA ASP A 72 -14.71 -14.54 -0.14
C ASP A 72 -15.90 -13.56 -0.06
N LYS A 73 -17.10 -14.01 0.36
CA LYS A 73 -18.28 -13.13 0.51
C LYS A 73 -18.37 -12.38 1.86
N ALA A 74 -17.60 -12.81 2.86
CA ALA A 74 -17.61 -12.14 4.16
C ALA A 74 -16.68 -10.91 4.17
N ALA A 75 -15.59 -10.95 3.41
CA ALA A 75 -14.66 -9.83 3.27
C ALA A 75 -15.30 -8.60 2.60
N GLU A 76 -16.20 -8.79 1.62
CA GLU A 76 -16.80 -7.67 0.86
C GLU A 76 -17.71 -6.74 1.67
N LYS A 77 -18.15 -7.11 2.87
CA LYS A 77 -18.95 -6.24 3.77
C LYS A 77 -18.21 -5.77 5.03
N GLY A 78 -16.93 -6.10 5.15
CA GLY A 78 -16.09 -5.68 6.27
C GLY A 78 -15.64 -4.22 6.17
N SER A 79 -15.05 -3.70 7.25
CA SER A 79 -14.35 -2.42 7.19
C SER A 79 -13.18 -2.47 6.19
N GLN A 80 -12.64 -1.33 5.76
CA GLN A 80 -11.44 -1.30 4.91
C GLN A 80 -10.28 -2.08 5.55
N ALA A 81 -10.14 -2.01 6.89
CA ALA A 81 -9.14 -2.77 7.62
C ALA A 81 -9.37 -4.29 7.53
N ASP A 82 -10.62 -4.74 7.58
CA ASP A 82 -10.93 -6.17 7.45
C ASP A 82 -10.63 -6.69 6.05
N ARG A 83 -10.96 -5.89 5.01
CA ARG A 83 -10.63 -6.20 3.62
C ARG A 83 -9.14 -6.26 3.38
N PHE A 84 -8.41 -5.27 3.89
CA PHE A 84 -6.95 -5.24 3.83
C PHE A 84 -6.34 -6.46 4.53
N LYS A 85 -6.72 -6.72 5.78
CA LYS A 85 -6.25 -7.89 6.53
C LYS A 85 -6.58 -9.19 5.79
N ALA A 86 -7.80 -9.35 5.28
CA ALA A 86 -8.20 -10.54 4.52
C ALA A 86 -7.35 -10.74 3.26
N PHE A 87 -7.05 -9.67 2.53
CA PHE A 87 -6.16 -9.71 1.37
C PHE A 87 -4.76 -10.21 1.77
N VAL A 88 -4.16 -9.65 2.82
CA VAL A 88 -2.82 -10.03 3.27
C VAL A 88 -2.79 -11.44 3.86
N GLN A 89 -3.86 -11.88 4.53
CA GLN A 89 -3.97 -13.28 4.97
C GLN A 89 -3.94 -14.27 3.80
N LYS A 90 -4.50 -13.89 2.65
CA LYS A 90 -4.54 -14.72 1.44
C LYS A 90 -3.23 -14.66 0.64
N ASN A 91 -2.64 -13.48 0.48
CA ASN A 91 -1.57 -13.23 -0.49
C ASN A 91 -0.20 -12.89 0.14
N GLY A 92 -0.18 -12.37 1.38
CA GLY A 92 1.03 -11.82 1.98
C GLY A 92 1.99 -12.86 2.57
N THR A 93 3.17 -12.38 2.96
CA THR A 93 4.20 -13.16 3.66
C THR A 93 3.84 -13.40 5.13
N ALA A 94 4.54 -14.34 5.79
CA ALA A 94 4.29 -14.63 7.21
C ALA A 94 4.52 -13.39 8.10
N THR A 95 5.52 -12.56 7.76
CA THR A 95 5.84 -11.32 8.48
C THR A 95 4.82 -10.23 8.24
N GLU A 96 4.30 -10.09 7.02
CA GLU A 96 3.20 -9.15 6.74
C GLU A 96 1.93 -9.56 7.47
N LYS A 97 1.57 -10.85 7.48
CA LYS A 97 0.39 -11.36 8.21
C LYS A 97 0.45 -11.05 9.70
N GLN A 98 1.63 -11.16 10.31
CA GLN A 98 1.86 -10.75 11.70
C GLN A 98 1.71 -9.23 11.85
N ALA A 99 2.35 -8.45 10.99
CA ALA A 99 2.30 -6.99 11.07
C ALA A 99 0.87 -6.44 10.90
N VAL A 100 0.11 -6.93 9.92
CA VAL A 100 -1.28 -6.47 9.70
C VAL A 100 -2.26 -6.94 10.77
N SER A 101 -1.90 -7.91 11.60
CA SER A 101 -2.74 -8.30 12.74
C SER A 101 -2.89 -7.16 13.75
N HIS A 102 -1.93 -6.22 13.78
CA HIS A 102 -1.96 -5.01 14.58
C HIS A 102 -2.76 -3.85 13.94
N VAL A 103 -3.29 -4.03 12.74
CA VAL A 103 -4.05 -2.97 12.06
C VAL A 103 -5.46 -2.88 12.65
N THR A 104 -5.74 -1.72 13.23
CA THR A 104 -7.01 -1.41 13.90
C THR A 104 -7.96 -0.64 12.97
N LYS A 105 -7.42 0.15 12.04
CA LYS A 105 -8.21 0.97 11.12
C LYS A 105 -7.45 1.24 9.82
N VAL A 106 -8.19 1.32 8.72
CA VAL A 106 -7.71 1.80 7.42
C VAL A 106 -8.70 2.83 6.91
N GLN A 107 -8.20 3.95 6.38
CA GLN A 107 -8.98 5.03 5.81
C GLN A 107 -8.34 5.53 4.51
N GLY A 108 -9.14 6.16 3.64
CA GLY A 108 -8.66 6.71 2.37
C GLY A 108 -8.37 5.69 1.27
N ALA A 109 -8.29 4.38 1.59
CA ALA A 109 -7.92 3.34 0.63
C ALA A 109 -8.93 3.11 -0.52
N GLU A 110 -10.16 3.63 -0.41
CA GLU A 110 -11.21 3.48 -1.43
C GLU A 110 -11.45 4.76 -2.25
N GLU A 111 -10.97 5.92 -1.78
CA GLU A 111 -11.09 7.20 -2.48
C GLU A 111 -9.81 7.43 -3.28
N GLN A 112 -9.75 6.84 -4.48
CA GLN A 112 -8.63 6.97 -5.41
C GLN A 112 -9.04 7.79 -6.63
N ASN A 113 -8.24 8.80 -6.97
CA ASN A 113 -8.37 9.64 -8.17
C ASN A 113 -7.06 9.68 -8.98
N ASP A 114 -6.05 8.88 -8.62
CA ASP A 114 -4.75 8.72 -9.30
C ASP A 114 -3.88 9.99 -9.39
N ILE A 115 -4.24 11.05 -8.65
CA ILE A 115 -3.52 12.34 -8.65
C ILE A 115 -2.74 12.54 -7.35
N LEU A 116 -3.38 12.33 -6.20
CA LEU A 116 -2.80 12.48 -4.85
C LEU A 116 -3.58 11.57 -3.89
N ASP A 117 -3.47 10.27 -4.09
CA ASP A 117 -4.19 9.32 -3.26
C ASP A 117 -3.48 9.15 -1.93
N THR A 118 -4.25 9.22 -0.85
CA THR A 118 -3.71 9.10 0.50
C THR A 118 -4.49 8.06 1.26
N ALA A 119 -3.75 7.18 1.93
CA ALA A 119 -4.33 6.20 2.82
C ALA A 119 -3.67 6.30 4.19
N ASP A 120 -4.50 6.20 5.23
CA ASP A 120 -4.05 6.17 6.61
C ASP A 120 -4.33 4.80 7.21
N VAL A 121 -3.29 4.18 7.77
CA VAL A 121 -3.38 2.89 8.46
C VAL A 121 -3.01 3.10 9.92
N TYR A 122 -3.94 2.79 10.82
CA TYR A 122 -3.74 2.90 12.26
C TYR A 122 -3.49 1.53 12.86
N THR A 123 -2.59 1.48 13.83
CA THR A 123 -2.17 0.25 14.50
C THR A 123 -2.32 0.34 16.02
N ASP A 124 -2.11 -0.77 16.72
CA ASP A 124 -2.01 -0.79 18.19
C ASP A 124 -0.56 -0.69 18.72
N PHE A 125 0.43 -0.44 17.85
CA PHE A 125 1.80 -0.16 18.28
C PHE A 125 1.87 1.15 19.09
N THR A 126 2.99 1.38 19.78
CA THR A 126 3.23 2.58 20.57
C THR A 126 4.67 3.08 20.42
N GLY A 127 4.89 4.38 20.62
CA GLY A 127 6.22 4.98 20.72
C GLY A 127 6.73 5.64 19.43
N GLY A 128 5.85 5.88 18.46
CA GLY A 128 6.19 6.59 17.22
C GLY A 128 7.39 6.01 16.46
N ILE A 129 8.14 6.88 15.77
CA ILE A 129 9.29 6.50 14.93
C ILE A 129 10.46 5.83 15.67
N MET A 130 10.49 5.88 17.01
CA MET A 130 11.52 5.23 17.84
C MET A 130 10.99 3.98 18.54
N GLY A 131 9.71 3.65 18.37
CA GLY A 131 9.04 2.52 19.00
C GLY A 131 9.25 1.20 18.25
N GLU A 132 8.70 0.12 18.79
CA GLU A 132 8.81 -1.23 18.21
C GLU A 132 8.04 -1.36 16.88
N GLY A 133 7.10 -0.44 16.62
CA GLY A 133 6.21 -0.46 15.46
C GLY A 133 6.86 -0.10 14.12
N THR A 134 8.02 0.55 14.09
CA THR A 134 8.65 1.06 12.85
C THR A 134 8.98 -0.05 11.84
N GLY A 135 9.49 -1.19 12.33
CA GLY A 135 9.79 -2.34 11.45
C GLY A 135 8.51 -2.93 10.83
N SER A 136 7.46 -3.08 11.64
CA SER A 136 6.16 -3.57 11.21
C SER A 136 5.46 -2.59 10.26
N ALA A 137 5.62 -1.28 10.46
CA ALA A 137 5.04 -0.25 9.61
C ALA A 137 5.51 -0.37 8.15
N LYS A 138 6.79 -0.67 7.92
CA LYS A 138 7.31 -0.92 6.56
C LYS A 138 6.66 -2.15 5.90
N LEU A 139 6.45 -3.21 6.67
CA LEU A 139 5.77 -4.43 6.17
C LEU A 139 4.30 -4.16 5.85
N ILE A 140 3.62 -3.38 6.71
CA ILE A 140 2.23 -2.96 6.49
C ILE A 140 2.12 -2.11 5.22
N ALA A 141 2.99 -1.12 5.04
CA ALA A 141 3.01 -0.27 3.85
C ALA A 141 3.27 -1.08 2.58
N SER A 142 4.24 -2.01 2.61
CA SER A 142 4.51 -2.93 1.49
C SER A 142 3.28 -3.77 1.13
N ALA A 143 2.64 -4.39 2.13
CA ALA A 143 1.44 -5.20 1.89
C ALA A 143 0.25 -4.37 1.39
N PHE A 144 0.20 -3.08 1.73
CA PHE A 144 -0.80 -2.15 1.22
C PHE A 144 -0.59 -1.86 -0.27
N ALA A 145 0.66 -1.68 -0.70
CA ALA A 145 1.03 -1.55 -2.12
C ALA A 145 0.73 -2.80 -2.95
N ASP A 146 0.74 -3.98 -2.34
CA ASP A 146 0.25 -5.19 -3.03
C ASP A 146 -1.28 -5.23 -3.15
N TRP A 147 -1.99 -4.53 -2.26
CA TRP A 147 -3.46 -4.53 -2.20
C TRP A 147 -4.10 -3.46 -3.08
N LYS A 148 -3.45 -2.30 -3.17
CA LYS A 148 -3.92 -1.09 -3.86
C LYS A 148 -2.79 -0.52 -4.69
N ASP A 149 -3.15 0.04 -5.83
CA ASP A 149 -2.24 0.60 -6.83
C ASP A 149 -2.69 2.05 -7.11
N SER A 150 -1.76 3.00 -7.08
CA SER A 150 -1.96 4.39 -7.50
C SER A 150 -0.62 4.99 -7.98
N ASP A 151 -0.63 5.74 -9.08
CA ASP A 151 0.60 6.32 -9.62
C ASP A 151 1.28 7.32 -8.65
N ASN A 152 0.50 7.92 -7.74
CA ASN A 152 0.97 8.93 -6.78
C ASN A 152 0.39 8.68 -5.38
N GLY A 153 0.16 7.41 -5.02
CA GLY A 153 -0.40 7.04 -3.73
C GLY A 153 0.62 7.08 -2.60
N LEU A 154 0.20 7.59 -1.43
CA LEU A 154 0.99 7.55 -0.21
C LEU A 154 0.18 6.94 0.93
N VAL A 155 0.65 5.81 1.45
CA VAL A 155 0.12 5.22 2.68
C VAL A 155 0.97 5.66 3.86
N THR A 156 0.33 6.18 4.91
CA THR A 156 0.98 6.51 6.18
C THR A 156 0.48 5.57 7.27
N VAL A 157 1.41 4.98 8.00
CA VAL A 157 1.14 4.06 9.10
C VAL A 157 1.36 4.79 10.43
N TYR A 158 0.35 4.77 11.28
CA TYR A 158 0.33 5.42 12.59
C TYR A 158 0.26 4.39 13.71
N ASP A 159 0.78 4.77 14.86
CA ASP A 159 0.65 4.04 16.11
C ASP A 159 -0.71 4.33 16.80
N ALA A 160 -0.92 3.76 17.99
CA ALA A 160 -2.14 3.89 18.75
C ALA A 160 -2.41 5.34 19.24
N GLU A 161 -1.36 6.16 19.35
CA GLU A 161 -1.41 7.56 19.77
C GLU A 161 -1.58 8.50 18.57
N GLY A 162 -1.53 7.97 17.35
CA GLY A 162 -1.61 8.72 16.10
C GLY A 162 -0.26 9.30 15.68
N GLU A 163 0.85 8.83 16.26
CA GLU A 163 2.19 9.19 15.82
C GLU A 163 2.58 8.37 14.59
N ILE A 164 3.32 8.99 13.66
CA ILE A 164 3.78 8.30 12.45
C ILE A 164 4.80 7.23 12.84
N LEU A 165 4.60 6.01 12.34
CA LEU A 165 5.56 4.91 12.42
C LEU A 165 6.36 4.76 11.14
N GLY A 166 5.74 5.05 9.99
CA GLY A 166 6.35 4.95 8.68
C GLY A 166 5.37 5.27 7.57
N ASN A 167 5.87 5.32 6.34
CA ASN A 167 5.06 5.50 5.14
C ASN A 167 5.59 4.63 4.00
N GLY A 168 4.80 4.52 2.94
CA GLY A 168 5.19 3.88 1.69
C GLY A 168 4.34 4.39 0.53
N GLU A 169 4.89 4.27 -0.66
CA GLU A 169 4.16 4.51 -1.90
C GLU A 169 3.36 3.26 -2.26
N PHE A 170 2.17 3.45 -2.84
CA PHE A 170 1.30 2.40 -3.36
C PHE A 170 0.63 2.87 -4.63
#